data_AF-A0A835R1J3-F1
#
_entry.id   AF-A0A835R1J3-F1
#
_cell.length_a   1.000
_cell.length_b   1.000
_cell.length_c   1.000
_cell.angle_alpha   90.00
_cell.angle_beta   90.00
_cell.angle_gamma   90.00
#
_symmetry.space_group_name_H-M   'P 1'
#
loop_
_entity.id
_entity.type
_entity.pdbx_description
1 polymer ?
#
loop_
_entity_poly.entity_id
_entity_poly.type
_entity_poly.pdbx_seq_one_letter_code
_entity_poly.pdbx_strand_id
1 'polypeptide(L)'
;MGSRTSLKWLFSYSEDHSGPRALSVVNSSSEALGGATVVATAVVPDEVDKIKDVLKGWSDNDRVDLILTLGGTGFTSRDVTPEATKLLLEKDAPGLSFVMLQESLKITPFAMLSRAVAGIRGSTLIINMPGNPNAVAECLEALLPALKHALRQIRGDKREKHPRHIPHAQSQPFDQWEKSFWASSSDASCGH
;
A
#
# COMPACT_ATOMS: atom_id res chain seq x y z
N MET A 1 21.85 16.71 -6.88
CA MET A 1 20.45 17.12 -6.62
C MET A 1 19.61 15.86 -6.48
N GLY A 2 19.12 15.55 -5.27
CA GLY A 2 18.23 14.39 -5.08
C GLY A 2 16.87 14.67 -5.70
N SER A 3 16.47 13.86 -6.69
CA SER A 3 15.14 13.95 -7.30
C SER A 3 14.08 13.59 -6.25
N ARG A 4 13.25 14.56 -5.84
CA ARG A 4 12.16 14.34 -4.88
C ARG A 4 11.10 13.40 -5.50
N THR A 5 10.55 12.51 -4.69
CA THR A 5 9.45 11.62 -5.07
C THR A 5 8.12 12.36 -4.94
N SER A 6 7.33 12.39 -6.02
CA SER A 6 6.00 13.00 -6.07
C SER A 6 4.90 11.96 -5.83
N LEU A 7 4.00 12.23 -4.89
CA LEU A 7 2.92 11.32 -4.47
C LEU A 7 1.55 11.93 -4.76
N LYS A 8 0.60 11.17 -5.32
CA LYS A 8 -0.83 11.57 -5.40
C LYS A 8 -1.74 10.52 -4.77
N TRP A 9 -2.92 10.96 -4.32
CA TRP A 9 -3.81 10.14 -3.47
C TRP A 9 -5.26 10.19 -3.92
N LEU A 10 -5.83 9.02 -4.23
CA LEU A 10 -7.21 8.91 -4.68
C LEU A 10 -8.06 8.30 -3.56
N PHE A 11 -9.05 9.04 -3.09
CA PHE A 11 -10.03 8.56 -2.13
C PHE A 11 -11.26 8.06 -2.90
N SER A 12 -11.64 6.79 -2.73
CA SER A 12 -12.95 6.28 -3.19
C SER A 12 -13.93 6.35 -2.02
N TYR A 13 -15.07 7.04 -2.18
CA TYR A 13 -15.90 7.49 -1.06
C TYR A 13 -17.20 6.70 -0.87
N SER A 14 -17.48 6.37 0.39
CA SER A 14 -18.81 6.52 1.01
C SER A 14 -18.60 7.34 2.29
N GLU A 15 -19.38 8.41 2.50
CA GLU A 15 -19.38 9.34 3.66
C GLU A 15 -18.57 8.88 4.87
N ASP A 16 -17.33 9.37 5.09
CA ASP A 16 -16.83 9.96 6.37
C ASP A 16 -15.27 10.11 6.53
N HIS A 17 -14.84 11.03 7.42
CA HIS A 17 -13.58 11.41 8.12
C HIS A 17 -12.19 10.75 7.91
N SER A 18 -12.01 9.77 7.03
CA SER A 18 -10.74 9.01 6.90
C SER A 18 -9.63 9.77 6.17
N GLY A 19 -9.99 10.64 5.23
CA GLY A 19 -9.05 11.33 4.34
C GLY A 19 -7.99 12.17 5.04
N PRO A 20 -8.36 13.09 5.96
CA PRO A 20 -7.41 13.88 6.73
C PRO A 20 -6.45 13.04 7.58
N ARG A 21 -6.95 11.91 8.13
CA ARG A 21 -6.14 11.03 8.99
C ARG A 21 -5.14 10.22 8.18
N ALA A 22 -5.55 9.69 7.04
CA ALA A 22 -4.63 9.04 6.10
C ALA A 22 -3.54 10.00 5.58
N LEU A 23 -3.91 11.26 5.28
CA LEU A 23 -2.92 12.28 4.92
C LEU A 23 -1.93 12.55 6.04
N SER A 24 -2.38 12.61 7.29
CA SER A 24 -1.49 12.79 8.44
C SER A 24 -0.48 11.65 8.57
N VAL A 25 -0.93 10.40 8.41
CA VAL A 25 -0.06 9.21 8.48
C VAL A 25 1.03 9.32 7.42
N VAL A 26 0.65 9.64 6.18
CA VAL A 26 1.59 9.69 5.04
C VAL A 26 2.57 10.83 5.18
N ASN A 27 2.08 12.02 5.58
CA ASN A 27 2.94 13.16 5.83
C ASN A 27 3.96 12.84 6.92
N SER A 28 3.57 12.10 7.96
CA SER A 28 4.50 11.64 8.99
C SER A 28 5.52 10.60 8.47
N SER A 29 5.16 9.82 7.44
CA SER A 29 6.06 8.86 6.79
C SER A 29 6.87 9.43 5.61
N SER A 30 6.74 10.73 5.30
CA SER A 30 7.37 11.37 4.14
C SER A 30 8.89 11.23 4.12
N GLU A 31 9.55 11.36 5.28
CA GLU A 31 10.99 11.16 5.43
C GLU A 31 11.40 9.70 5.17
N ALA A 32 10.65 8.75 5.71
CA ALA A 32 10.88 7.31 5.51
C ALA A 32 10.72 6.91 4.02
N LEU A 33 9.83 7.59 3.30
CA LEU A 33 9.63 7.46 1.86
C LEU A 33 10.70 8.20 1.01
N GLY A 34 11.74 8.75 1.65
CA GLY A 34 12.83 9.43 0.95
C GLY A 34 12.53 10.89 0.58
N GLY A 35 11.75 11.59 1.41
CA GLY A 35 11.32 12.97 1.16
C GLY A 35 10.16 13.07 0.19
N ALA A 36 9.28 12.07 0.21
CA ALA A 36 8.14 12.00 -0.68
C ALA A 36 7.11 13.06 -0.28
N THR A 37 6.61 13.84 -1.25
CA THR A 37 5.67 14.93 -0.99
C THR A 37 4.32 14.62 -1.58
N VAL A 38 3.25 14.82 -0.81
CA VAL A 38 1.87 14.76 -1.31
C VAL A 38 1.63 15.97 -2.21
N VAL A 39 1.42 15.74 -3.51
CA VAL A 39 1.23 16.82 -4.51
C VAL A 39 -0.21 16.98 -4.98
N ALA A 40 -1.07 15.98 -4.76
CA ALA A 40 -2.52 16.12 -4.98
C ALA A 40 -3.32 15.08 -4.22
N THR A 41 -4.58 15.41 -3.99
CA THR A 41 -5.63 14.54 -3.45
C THR A 41 -6.88 14.68 -4.31
N ALA A 42 -7.67 13.60 -4.44
CA ALA A 42 -9.00 13.67 -5.06
C ALA A 42 -9.95 12.70 -4.37
N VAL A 43 -11.23 13.05 -4.36
CA VAL A 43 -12.32 12.18 -3.90
C VAL A 43 -13.15 11.79 -5.11
N VAL A 44 -13.41 10.51 -5.29
CA VAL A 44 -14.21 9.94 -6.38
C VAL A 44 -15.29 9.02 -5.84
N PRO A 45 -16.44 8.91 -6.51
CA PRO A 45 -17.42 7.89 -6.19
C PRO A 45 -16.89 6.49 -6.51
N ASP A 46 -17.49 5.47 -5.89
CA ASP A 46 -17.25 4.04 -6.13
C ASP A 46 -17.78 3.59 -7.52
N GLU A 47 -17.27 4.22 -8.58
CA GLU A 47 -17.59 3.95 -9.97
C GLU A 47 -16.32 3.62 -10.73
N VAL A 48 -16.31 2.48 -11.42
CA VAL A 48 -15.12 1.96 -12.12
C VAL A 48 -14.51 3.00 -13.06
N ASP A 49 -15.32 3.66 -13.88
CA ASP A 49 -14.82 4.63 -14.85
C ASP A 49 -14.28 5.91 -14.20
N LYS A 50 -14.91 6.39 -13.11
CA LYS A 50 -14.43 7.57 -12.37
C LYS A 50 -13.08 7.32 -11.70
N ILE A 51 -12.92 6.14 -11.09
CA ILE A 51 -11.64 5.73 -10.50
C ILE A 51 -10.58 5.63 -11.61
N LYS A 52 -10.91 4.97 -12.72
CA LYS A 52 -9.99 4.80 -13.85
C LYS A 52 -9.52 6.13 -14.43
N ASP A 53 -10.44 7.08 -14.64
CA ASP A 53 -10.10 8.38 -15.24
C ASP A 53 -9.07 9.14 -14.40
N VAL A 54 -9.23 9.12 -13.07
CA VAL A 54 -8.26 9.79 -12.18
C VAL A 54 -6.93 9.05 -12.12
N LEU A 55 -6.95 7.73 -11.95
CA LEU A 55 -5.72 6.92 -11.95
C LEU A 55 -4.93 7.13 -13.25
N LYS A 56 -5.62 7.05 -14.39
CA LYS A 56 -5.02 7.28 -15.71
C LYS A 56 -4.50 8.70 -15.86
N GLY A 57 -5.27 9.72 -15.48
CA GLY A 57 -4.84 11.10 -15.55
C GLY A 57 -3.57 11.38 -14.75
N TRP A 58 -3.49 10.84 -13.53
CA TRP A 58 -2.30 11.01 -12.68
C TRP A 58 -1.09 10.24 -13.16
N SER A 59 -1.27 9.03 -13.68
CA SER A 59 -0.17 8.24 -14.24
C SER A 59 0.34 8.83 -15.56
N ASP A 60 -0.55 9.16 -16.49
CA ASP A 60 -0.19 9.46 -17.87
C ASP A 60 0.16 10.94 -18.06
N ASN A 61 -0.64 11.83 -17.47
CA ASN A 61 -0.51 13.28 -17.68
C ASN A 61 0.37 13.91 -16.61
N ASP A 62 0.09 13.63 -15.34
CA ASP A 62 0.83 14.22 -14.22
C ASP A 62 2.12 13.48 -13.87
N ARG A 63 2.26 12.24 -14.37
CA ARG A 63 3.45 11.39 -14.25
C ARG A 63 3.97 11.24 -12.83
N VAL A 64 3.06 10.96 -11.91
CA VAL A 64 3.41 10.80 -10.50
C VAL A 64 4.04 9.44 -10.22
N ASP A 65 4.82 9.35 -9.15
CA ASP A 65 5.61 8.14 -8.88
C ASP A 65 4.81 7.07 -8.16
N LEU A 66 3.89 7.50 -7.29
CA LEU A 66 3.07 6.63 -6.47
C LEU A 66 1.66 7.20 -6.35
N ILE A 67 0.69 6.32 -6.58
CA ILE A 67 -0.73 6.54 -6.30
C ILE A 67 -1.16 5.53 -5.24
N LEU A 68 -1.73 6.05 -4.17
CA LEU A 68 -2.34 5.25 -3.12
C LEU A 68 -3.85 5.51 -3.15
N THR A 69 -4.62 4.44 -3.31
CA THR A 69 -6.08 4.50 -3.26
C THR A 69 -6.57 4.03 -1.91
N LEU A 70 -7.60 4.65 -1.37
CA LEU A 70 -8.17 4.26 -0.07
C LEU A 70 -9.63 3.85 -0.24
N GLY A 71 -9.98 2.66 0.24
CA GLY A 71 -11.35 2.16 0.23
C GLY A 71 -11.76 1.45 -1.06
N GLY A 72 -12.98 0.92 -1.06
CA GLY A 72 -13.55 0.19 -2.20
C GLY A 72 -12.92 -1.18 -2.47
N THR A 73 -12.21 -1.77 -1.48
CA THR A 73 -11.53 -3.08 -1.61
C THR A 73 -12.26 -4.23 -0.91
N GLY A 74 -13.41 -3.97 -0.27
CA GLY A 74 -14.19 -4.97 0.46
C GLY A 74 -15.03 -5.88 -0.44
N PHE A 75 -16.01 -6.58 0.12
CA PHE A 75 -16.90 -7.51 -0.59
C PHE A 75 -18.29 -6.94 -0.92
N THR A 76 -18.53 -5.65 -0.64
CA THR A 76 -19.82 -5.04 -0.98
C THR A 76 -19.95 -4.85 -2.49
N SER A 77 -21.19 -4.72 -2.97
CA SER A 77 -21.46 -4.48 -4.40
C SER A 77 -20.92 -3.15 -4.93
N ARG A 78 -20.58 -2.21 -4.03
CA ARG A 78 -19.95 -0.93 -4.39
C ARG A 78 -18.42 -1.00 -4.38
N ASP A 79 -17.82 -1.99 -3.73
CA ASP A 79 -16.36 -2.12 -3.70
C ASP A 79 -15.85 -2.49 -5.10
N VAL A 80 -15.37 -1.51 -5.86
CA VAL A 80 -14.92 -1.70 -7.26
C VAL A 80 -13.50 -1.19 -7.53
N THR A 81 -12.79 -0.72 -6.50
CA THR A 81 -11.45 -0.14 -6.64
C THR A 81 -10.43 -1.12 -7.23
N PRO A 82 -10.37 -2.40 -6.80
CA PRO A 82 -9.45 -3.37 -7.40
C PRO A 82 -9.74 -3.63 -8.88
N GLU A 83 -11.01 -3.73 -9.27
CA GLU A 83 -11.43 -3.93 -10.66
C GLU A 83 -11.02 -2.74 -11.54
N ALA A 84 -11.28 -1.52 -11.08
CA ALA A 84 -10.86 -0.30 -11.77
C ALA A 84 -9.34 -0.21 -11.92
N THR A 85 -8.60 -0.59 -10.87
CA THR A 85 -7.14 -0.56 -10.86
C THR A 85 -6.55 -1.57 -11.84
N LYS A 86 -6.99 -2.85 -11.77
CA LYS A 86 -6.49 -3.93 -12.65
C LYS A 86 -6.59 -3.60 -14.14
N LEU A 87 -7.66 -2.91 -14.54
CA LEU A 87 -7.87 -2.50 -15.95
C LEU A 87 -6.81 -1.52 -16.48
N LEU A 88 -6.02 -0.90 -15.60
CA LEU A 88 -5.02 0.10 -15.95
C LEU A 88 -3.57 -0.36 -15.77
N LEU A 89 -3.34 -1.43 -15.01
CA LEU A 89 -2.01 -1.95 -14.71
C LEU A 89 -1.39 -2.56 -15.97
N GLU A 90 -0.15 -2.21 -16.25
CA GLU A 90 0.69 -2.82 -17.29
C GLU A 90 1.52 -3.98 -16.72
N LYS A 91 1.80 -3.93 -15.41
CA LYS A 91 2.52 -4.97 -14.69
C LYS A 91 2.01 -5.10 -13.26
N ASP A 92 1.62 -6.30 -12.86
CA ASP A 92 1.20 -6.57 -11.50
C ASP A 92 2.39 -6.59 -10.52
N ALA A 93 2.14 -6.15 -9.28
CA ALA A 93 3.08 -6.21 -8.16
C ALA A 93 2.47 -6.98 -6.98
N PRO A 94 2.14 -8.27 -7.15
CA PRO A 94 1.36 -9.05 -6.16
C PRO A 94 2.06 -9.20 -4.81
N GLY A 95 3.40 -9.10 -4.78
CA GLY A 95 4.18 -9.14 -3.53
C GLY A 95 3.81 -8.02 -2.56
N LEU A 96 3.43 -6.83 -3.06
CA LEU A 96 3.00 -5.72 -2.19
C LEU A 96 1.64 -6.02 -1.55
N SER A 97 0.68 -6.50 -2.34
CA SER A 97 -0.62 -6.95 -1.83
C SER A 97 -0.50 -8.10 -0.82
N PHE A 98 0.42 -9.05 -1.09
CA PHE A 98 0.70 -10.14 -0.17
C PHE A 98 1.24 -9.65 1.17
N VAL A 99 2.25 -8.79 1.16
CA VAL A 99 2.84 -8.24 2.40
C VAL A 99 1.81 -7.46 3.20
N MET A 100 1.02 -6.60 2.54
CA MET A 100 -0.07 -5.87 3.22
C MET A 100 -1.05 -6.85 3.90
N LEU A 101 -1.52 -7.87 3.16
CA LEU A 101 -2.44 -8.86 3.70
C LEU A 101 -1.83 -9.65 4.86
N GLN A 102 -0.59 -10.12 4.72
CA GLN A 102 0.12 -10.88 5.74
C GLN A 102 0.28 -10.09 7.04
N GLU A 103 0.68 -8.83 6.95
CA GLU A 103 0.86 -7.98 8.14
C GLU A 103 -0.48 -7.58 8.76
N SER A 104 -1.48 -7.23 7.97
CA SER A 104 -2.82 -6.90 8.49
C SER A 104 -3.51 -8.10 9.17
N LEU A 105 -3.26 -9.33 8.72
CA LEU A 105 -3.81 -10.55 9.35
C LEU A 105 -3.29 -10.79 10.77
N LYS A 106 -2.13 -10.23 11.13
CA LYS A 106 -1.61 -10.28 12.51
C LYS A 106 -2.42 -9.39 13.47
N ILE A 107 -3.13 -8.41 12.93
CA ILE A 107 -3.88 -7.40 13.68
C ILE A 107 -5.36 -7.77 13.71
N THR A 108 -5.92 -8.19 12.57
CA THR A 108 -7.33 -8.56 12.49
C THR A 108 -7.59 -9.66 11.45
N PRO A 109 -8.43 -10.67 11.76
CA PRO A 109 -8.83 -11.66 10.79
C PRO A 109 -9.61 -11.04 9.61
N PHE A 110 -10.27 -9.90 9.80
CA PHE A 110 -11.05 -9.25 8.74
C PHE A 110 -10.21 -8.75 7.57
N ALA A 111 -8.88 -8.67 7.72
CA ALA A 111 -7.98 -8.34 6.61
C ALA A 111 -8.15 -9.29 5.41
N MET A 112 -8.57 -10.55 5.63
CA MET A 112 -8.82 -11.52 4.55
C MET A 112 -9.94 -11.12 3.58
N LEU A 113 -10.79 -10.16 3.96
CA LEU A 113 -11.89 -9.66 3.11
C LEU A 113 -11.43 -8.59 2.12
N SER A 114 -10.17 -8.18 2.17
CA SER A 114 -9.63 -7.21 1.21
C SER A 114 -9.28 -7.87 -0.11
N ARG A 115 -9.72 -7.26 -1.21
CA ARG A 115 -9.37 -7.62 -2.59
C ARG A 115 -8.30 -6.70 -3.19
N ALA A 116 -7.59 -5.97 -2.35
CA ALA A 116 -6.62 -4.95 -2.76
C ALA A 116 -5.57 -5.49 -3.74
N VAL A 117 -5.30 -4.72 -4.81
CA VAL A 117 -4.20 -5.01 -5.74
C VAL A 117 -3.16 -3.90 -5.74
N ALA A 118 -1.99 -4.25 -6.27
CA ALA A 118 -0.91 -3.31 -6.52
C ALA A 118 -0.25 -3.63 -7.86
N GLY A 119 0.23 -2.60 -8.55
CA GLY A 119 0.95 -2.76 -9.80
C GLY A 119 1.43 -1.45 -10.38
N ILE A 120 1.94 -1.52 -11.60
CA ILE A 120 2.64 -0.44 -12.27
C ILE A 120 1.91 -0.08 -13.56
N ARG A 121 1.78 1.22 -13.80
CA ARG A 121 1.36 1.82 -15.07
C ARG A 121 2.40 2.84 -15.49
N GLY A 122 3.08 2.64 -16.62
CA GLY A 122 4.19 3.49 -17.03
C GLY A 122 5.27 3.58 -15.95
N SER A 123 5.50 4.78 -15.41
CA SER A 123 6.43 5.03 -14.30
C SER A 123 5.73 5.28 -12.96
N THR A 124 4.47 4.86 -12.81
CA THR A 124 3.66 5.07 -11.61
C THR A 124 3.35 3.75 -10.93
N LEU A 125 3.69 3.65 -9.64
CA LEU A 125 3.22 2.57 -8.77
C LEU A 125 1.81 2.90 -8.28
N ILE A 126 0.88 1.95 -8.36
CA ILE A 126 -0.49 2.09 -7.85
C ILE A 126 -0.71 1.00 -6.81
N ILE A 127 -1.17 1.36 -5.61
CA ILE A 127 -1.46 0.42 -4.52
C ILE A 127 -2.85 0.73 -3.95
N ASN A 128 -3.71 -0.27 -3.91
CA ASN A 128 -4.99 -0.16 -3.21
C ASN A 128 -4.79 -0.46 -1.72
N MET A 129 -5.29 0.43 -0.87
CA MET A 129 -5.28 0.28 0.57
C MET A 129 -6.72 0.26 1.12
N PRO A 130 -6.93 -0.34 2.31
CA PRO A 130 -8.23 -0.32 2.96
C PRO A 130 -8.72 1.10 3.26
N GLY A 131 -10.04 1.28 3.44
CA GLY A 131 -10.63 2.59 3.78
C GLY A 131 -10.42 3.03 5.24
N ASN A 132 -10.00 2.11 6.12
CA ASN A 132 -9.76 2.41 7.53
C ASN A 132 -8.39 3.11 7.70
N PRO A 133 -8.32 4.32 8.30
CA PRO A 133 -7.07 5.05 8.47
C PRO A 133 -5.97 4.31 9.24
N ASN A 134 -6.35 3.48 10.23
CA ASN A 134 -5.36 2.69 10.98
C ASN A 134 -4.79 1.59 10.07
N ALA A 135 -5.64 0.91 9.31
CA ALA A 135 -5.21 -0.11 8.34
C ALA A 135 -4.31 0.48 7.23
N VAL A 136 -4.53 1.73 6.83
CA VAL A 136 -3.62 2.45 5.92
C VAL A 136 -2.24 2.63 6.52
N ALA A 137 -2.16 3.03 7.79
CA ALA A 137 -0.87 3.17 8.49
C ALA A 137 -0.13 1.84 8.59
N GLU A 138 -0.83 0.79 8.97
CA GLU A 138 -0.29 -0.58 9.09
C GLU A 138 0.22 -1.08 7.72
N CYS A 139 -0.57 -0.92 6.66
CA CYS A 139 -0.19 -1.29 5.31
C CYS A 139 1.02 -0.49 4.82
N LEU A 140 1.06 0.81 5.10
CA LEU A 140 2.19 1.65 4.68
C LEU A 140 3.46 1.23 5.43
N GLU A 141 3.40 1.04 6.74
CA GLU A 141 4.51 0.57 7.58
C GLU A 141 5.08 -0.76 7.07
N ALA A 142 4.22 -1.72 6.74
CA ALA A 142 4.60 -3.01 6.16
C ALA A 142 5.38 -2.85 4.84
N LEU A 143 5.05 -1.85 4.03
CA LEU A 143 5.67 -1.63 2.72
C LEU A 143 6.91 -0.73 2.76
N LEU A 144 7.06 0.13 3.78
CA LEU A 144 8.14 1.11 3.89
C LEU A 144 9.54 0.53 3.60
N PRO A 145 9.94 -0.66 4.10
CA PRO A 145 11.28 -1.20 3.87
C PRO A 145 11.64 -1.38 2.39
N ALA A 146 10.66 -1.69 1.53
CA ALA A 146 10.86 -1.95 0.11
C ALA A 146 10.43 -0.79 -0.79
N LEU A 147 9.49 0.04 -0.33
CA LEU A 147 8.80 1.02 -1.16
C LEU A 147 9.75 2.07 -1.75
N LYS A 148 10.73 2.55 -0.96
CA LYS A 148 11.76 3.49 -1.45
C LYS A 148 12.55 2.91 -2.64
N HIS A 149 12.94 1.64 -2.53
CA HIS A 149 13.70 0.97 -3.60
C HIS A 149 12.82 0.70 -4.82
N ALA A 150 11.57 0.27 -4.62
CA ALA A 150 10.61 0.05 -5.69
C ALA A 150 10.41 1.32 -6.55
N LEU A 151 10.22 2.49 -5.92
CA LEU A 151 10.03 3.75 -6.64
C LEU A 151 11.28 4.16 -7.45
N ARG A 152 12.49 3.86 -6.96
CA ARG A 152 13.72 4.08 -7.73
C ARG A 152 13.81 3.15 -8.95
N GLN A 153 13.46 1.87 -8.79
CA GLN A 153 13.46 0.93 -9.90
C GLN A 153 12.48 1.35 -11.00
N ILE A 154 11.27 1.78 -10.64
CA ILE A 154 10.24 2.20 -11.58
C ILE A 154 10.67 3.43 -12.38
N ARG A 155 11.44 4.35 -11.76
CA ARG A 155 12.06 5.50 -12.44
C ARG A 155 13.21 5.13 -13.40
N GLY A 156 13.60 3.85 -13.46
CA GLY A 156 14.68 3.38 -14.35
C GLY A 156 16.08 3.54 -13.75
N ASP A 157 16.19 3.72 -12.44
CA ASP A 157 17.47 3.88 -11.73
C ASP A 157 18.19 2.52 -11.65
N LYS A 158 18.97 2.17 -12.70
CA LYS A 158 19.63 0.86 -12.87
C LYS A 158 20.76 0.57 -11.86
N ARG A 159 21.05 1.50 -10.94
CA ARG A 159 22.24 1.48 -10.08
C ARG A 159 21.87 1.51 -8.61
N GLU A 160 21.44 0.38 -8.09
CA GLU A 160 21.53 0.13 -6.66
C GLU A 160 22.18 -1.23 -6.48
N LYS A 161 23.32 -1.25 -5.77
CA LYS A 161 23.88 -2.52 -5.29
C LYS A 161 22.81 -3.07 -4.34
N HIS A 162 22.24 -4.22 -4.67
CA HIS A 162 21.33 -4.91 -3.76
C HIS A 162 21.95 -4.92 -2.35
N PRO A 163 21.17 -4.74 -1.28
CA PRO A 163 21.63 -5.10 0.06
C PRO A 163 22.27 -6.49 -0.05
N ARG A 164 23.44 -6.72 0.54
CA ARG A 164 24.16 -8.00 0.43
C ARG A 164 23.14 -9.13 0.60
N HIS A 165 22.97 -9.94 -0.44
CA HIS A 165 22.11 -11.11 -0.37
C HIS A 165 22.62 -11.98 0.78
N ILE A 166 21.86 -12.01 1.87
CA ILE A 166 22.10 -12.96 2.95
C ILE A 166 21.59 -14.29 2.40
N PRO A 167 22.44 -15.32 2.23
CA PRO A 167 21.98 -16.64 1.82
C PRO A 167 20.81 -17.09 2.69
N HIS A 168 19.79 -17.72 2.11
CA HIS A 168 18.61 -18.17 2.86
C HIS A 168 18.96 -19.04 4.10
N ALA A 169 20.08 -19.77 4.05
CA ALA A 169 20.57 -20.56 5.19
C ALA A 169 21.11 -19.71 6.37
N GLN A 170 21.40 -18.43 6.14
CA GLN A 170 21.94 -17.47 7.10
C GLN A 170 20.94 -16.37 7.45
N SER A 171 19.80 -16.30 6.74
CA SER A 171 18.72 -15.39 7.13
C SER A 171 18.04 -15.94 8.38
N GLN A 172 18.09 -15.17 9.46
CA GLN A 172 17.21 -15.40 10.61
C GLN A 172 15.76 -15.36 10.08
N PRO A 173 14.95 -16.42 10.28
CA PRO A 173 13.53 -16.35 9.98
C PRO A 173 12.95 -15.18 10.78
N PHE A 174 12.40 -14.19 10.09
CA PHE A 174 11.65 -13.12 10.77
C PHE A 174 10.26 -13.68 11.10
N ASP A 175 10.22 -14.69 11.97
CA ASP A 175 8.99 -15.40 12.27
C ASP A 175 8.22 -14.67 13.37
N GLN A 176 7.47 -13.65 12.95
CA GLN A 176 6.51 -12.98 13.83
C GLN A 176 5.31 -13.88 14.16
N TRP A 177 5.04 -14.93 13.37
CA TRP A 177 3.93 -15.84 13.60
C TRP A 177 4.15 -16.65 14.88
N GLU A 178 5.36 -17.16 15.08
CA GLU A 178 5.72 -17.88 16.30
C GLU A 178 5.58 -17.00 17.55
N LYS A 179 5.98 -15.72 17.46
CA LYS A 179 5.79 -14.75 18.54
C LYS A 179 4.31 -14.46 18.82
N SER A 180 3.49 -14.24 17.79
CA SER A 180 2.05 -14.01 17.94
C SER A 180 1.31 -15.26 18.47
N PHE A 181 1.69 -16.45 18.01
CA PHE A 181 1.15 -17.73 18.49
C PHE A 181 1.46 -17.94 19.98
N TRP A 182 2.71 -17.78 20.41
CA TRP A 182 3.08 -17.90 21.82
C TRP A 182 2.48 -16.80 22.69
N ALA A 183 2.41 -15.56 22.21
CA ALA A 183 1.73 -14.48 22.93
C ALA A 183 0.23 -14.78 23.15
N SER A 184 -0.46 -15.31 22.15
CA SER A 184 -1.87 -15.72 22.28
C SER A 184 -2.10 -16.99 23.12
N SER A 185 -1.09 -17.87 23.18
CA SER A 185 -1.15 -19.13 23.95
C SER A 185 -0.77 -18.95 25.43
N SER A 186 -0.04 -17.87 25.75
CA SER A 186 0.37 -17.55 27.13
C SER A 186 -0.79 -17.03 27.99
N ASP A 187 -1.86 -16.52 27.38
CA ASP A 187 -3.08 -16.10 28.10
C ASP A 187 -3.99 -17.27 28.50
N ALA A 188 -3.67 -18.51 28.09
CA ALA A 188 -4.45 -19.71 28.41
C ALA A 188 -4.03 -20.40 29.73
N SER A 189 -3.02 -19.90 30.44
CA SER A 189 -2.57 -20.46 31.73
C SER A 189 -2.94 -19.58 32.92
N CYS A 190 -4.21 -19.19 33.03
CA CYS A 190 -4.77 -18.70 34.29
C CYS A 190 -5.84 -19.69 34.77
N GLY A 191 -5.46 -20.55 35.71
CA GLY A 191 -6.39 -21.42 36.43
C GLY A 191 -5.85 -22.79 36.76
N HIS A 192 -5.04 -22.88 37.82
CA HIS A 192 -5.15 -23.89 38.87
C HIS A 192 -4.47 -23.39 40.15
#